data_AF-A0A124IHT1-F1
#
_entry.id   AF-A0A124IHT1-F1
#
_cell.length_a   1.000
_cell.length_b   1.000
_cell.length_c   1.000
_cell.angle_alpha   90.00
_cell.angle_beta   90.00
_cell.angle_gamma   90.00
#
_symmetry.space_group_name_H-M   'P 1'
#
loop_
_entity.id
_entity.type
_entity.pdbx_description
1 polymer ?
#
loop_
_entity_poly.entity_id
_entity_poly.type
_entity_poly.pdbx_seq_one_letter_code
_entity_poly.pdbx_strand_id
1 'polypeptide(L)'
;EGLYAQLKAVAASGNSAALPDDAHTRQLHGDLPVEVIDDIVWVADWTAEPPFAHVLVEDAGQDIRPTLAAIAAKDGPIPIVQLGGETRAYRTDWMFEEVAISVDTTAAGGNASLMAVV
;
A
#
# COMPACT_ATOMS: atom_id res chain seq x y z
N GLU A 1 -13.49 -0.92 -12.82
CA GLU A 1 -12.92 -2.15 -12.23
C GLU A 1 -11.55 -1.92 -11.57
N GLY A 2 -10.74 -0.94 -12.01
CA GLY A 2 -9.45 -0.65 -11.37
C GLY A 2 -9.53 -0.30 -9.88
N LEU A 3 -10.45 0.59 -9.46
CA LEU A 3 -10.59 0.95 -8.04
C LEU A 3 -10.87 -0.27 -7.14
N TYR A 4 -11.72 -1.20 -7.59
CA TYR A 4 -11.99 -2.45 -6.88
C TYR A 4 -10.72 -3.31 -6.72
N ALA A 5 -9.92 -3.45 -7.79
CA ALA A 5 -8.67 -4.19 -7.75
C ALA A 5 -7.63 -3.54 -6.81
N GLN A 6 -7.56 -2.21 -6.79
CA GLN A 6 -6.69 -1.45 -5.89
C GLN A 6 -7.07 -1.69 -4.42
N LEU A 7 -8.35 -1.50 -4.08
CA LEU A 7 -8.81 -1.66 -2.70
C LEU A 7 -8.69 -3.10 -2.22
N LYS A 8 -8.92 -4.10 -3.10
CA LYS A 8 -8.62 -5.50 -2.77
C LYS A 8 -7.15 -5.74 -2.46
N ALA A 9 -6.22 -5.14 -3.21
CA ALA A 9 -4.79 -5.28 -2.96
C ALA A 9 -4.38 -4.62 -1.63
N VAL A 10 -4.93 -3.45 -1.33
CA VAL A 10 -4.74 -2.74 -0.06
C VAL A 10 -5.27 -3.57 1.12
N ALA A 11 -6.51 -4.06 1.04
CA ALA A 11 -7.10 -4.91 2.08
C ALA A 11 -6.33 -6.22 2.28
N ALA A 12 -5.94 -6.90 1.20
CA ALA A 12 -5.21 -8.17 1.27
C ALA A 12 -3.80 -8.04 1.87
N SER A 13 -3.25 -6.82 1.92
CA SER A 13 -1.94 -6.53 2.51
C SER A 13 -2.02 -5.88 3.90
N GLY A 14 -3.23 -5.68 4.45
CA GLY A 14 -3.43 -5.07 5.76
C GLY A 14 -3.11 -3.57 5.81
N ASN A 15 -3.06 -2.91 4.64
CA ASN A 15 -2.85 -1.46 4.54
C ASN A 15 -4.18 -0.71 4.66
N SER A 16 -4.12 0.56 5.05
CA SER A 16 -5.26 1.49 4.99
C SER A 16 -5.29 2.23 3.65
N ALA A 17 -6.49 2.45 3.12
CA ALA A 17 -6.67 3.15 1.84
C ALA A 17 -6.86 4.66 2.06
N ALA A 18 -6.18 5.46 1.25
CA ALA A 18 -6.48 6.88 1.09
C ALA A 18 -6.93 7.14 -0.35
N LEU A 19 -8.10 7.73 -0.55
CA LEU A 19 -8.67 8.01 -1.86
C LEU A 19 -8.92 9.52 -2.04
N PRO A 20 -8.77 10.07 -3.26
CA PRO A 20 -9.18 11.44 -3.56
C PRO A 20 -10.66 11.68 -3.23
N ASP A 21 -10.94 12.78 -2.52
CA ASP A 21 -12.30 13.20 -2.16
C ASP A 21 -12.94 14.06 -3.26
N ASP A 22 -13.16 13.43 -4.41
CA ASP A 22 -13.86 14.04 -5.53
C ASP A 22 -15.12 13.23 -5.89
N ALA A 23 -16.06 13.89 -6.58
CA ALA A 23 -17.36 13.29 -6.92
C ALA A 23 -17.22 12.00 -7.74
N HIS A 24 -16.20 11.90 -8.60
CA HIS A 24 -15.99 10.73 -9.44
C HIS A 24 -15.50 9.54 -8.62
N THR A 25 -14.47 9.73 -7.79
CA THR A 25 -13.94 8.69 -6.90
C THR A 25 -14.98 8.23 -5.88
N ARG A 26 -15.77 9.17 -5.32
CA ARG A 26 -16.90 8.85 -4.43
C ARG A 26 -17.97 8.00 -5.10
N GLN A 27 -18.32 8.31 -6.35
CA GLN A 27 -19.28 7.53 -7.12
C GLN A 27 -18.74 6.12 -7.39
N LEU A 28 -17.51 6.01 -7.89
CA LEU A 28 -16.88 4.72 -8.17
C LEU A 28 -16.84 3.83 -6.92
N HIS A 29 -16.51 4.41 -5.76
CA HIS A 29 -16.53 3.71 -4.49
C HIS A 29 -17.95 3.29 -4.07
N GLY A 30 -18.95 4.14 -4.27
CA GLY A 30 -20.36 3.83 -3.95
C GLY A 30 -20.94 2.66 -4.76
N ASP A 31 -20.38 2.38 -5.93
CA ASP A 31 -20.77 1.25 -6.79
C ASP A 31 -20.07 -0.07 -6.39
N LEU A 32 -19.17 -0.05 -5.41
CA LEU A 32 -18.43 -1.24 -4.97
C LEU A 32 -19.24 -2.13 -4.00
N PRO A 33 -18.93 -3.45 -3.96
CA PRO A 33 -19.47 -4.34 -2.94
C PRO A 33 -19.10 -3.89 -1.52
N VAL A 34 -20.00 -4.08 -0.57
CA VAL A 34 -19.83 -3.66 0.85
C VAL A 34 -18.57 -4.20 1.52
N GLU A 35 -18.10 -5.37 1.08
CA GLU A 35 -16.89 -6.04 1.59
C GLU A 35 -15.59 -5.26 1.34
N VAL A 36 -15.63 -4.24 0.48
CA VAL A 36 -14.48 -3.41 0.08
C VAL A 36 -14.63 -1.96 0.59
N ILE A 37 -15.65 -1.69 1.42
CA ILE A 37 -16.01 -0.36 1.97
C ILE A 37 -15.34 -0.10 3.35
N ASP A 38 -14.32 -0.87 3.72
CA ASP A 38 -13.67 -0.70 5.03
C ASP A 38 -12.62 0.42 5.05
N ASP A 39 -12.66 1.22 6.12
CA ASP A 39 -11.71 2.25 6.57
C ASP A 39 -10.95 3.01 5.48
N ILE A 40 -11.70 3.80 4.69
CA ILE A 40 -11.14 4.69 3.67
C ILE A 40 -10.99 6.11 4.24
N VAL A 41 -9.78 6.62 4.15
CA VAL A 41 -9.49 8.04 4.36
C VAL A 41 -9.75 8.80 3.07
N TRP A 42 -10.64 9.77 3.13
CA TRP A 42 -10.95 10.63 2.00
C TRP A 42 -10.09 11.89 2.05
N VAL A 43 -9.35 12.13 0.97
CA VAL A 43 -8.30 13.16 0.92
C VAL A 43 -8.65 14.20 -0.13
N ALA A 44 -8.89 15.44 0.31
CA ALA A 44 -9.24 16.54 -0.59
C ALA A 44 -8.09 16.92 -1.53
N ASP A 45 -6.84 16.91 -1.03
CA ASP A 45 -5.64 17.18 -1.82
C ASP A 45 -4.50 16.25 -1.40
N TRP A 46 -4.31 15.16 -2.15
CA TRP A 46 -3.26 14.17 -1.88
C TRP A 46 -1.84 14.76 -2.06
N THR A 47 -1.69 15.86 -2.79
CA THR A 47 -0.38 16.49 -2.96
C THR A 47 0.07 17.20 -1.69
N ALA A 48 -0.87 17.65 -0.85
CA ALA A 48 -0.62 18.29 0.43
C ALA A 48 -0.40 17.29 1.60
N GLU A 49 -0.79 16.03 1.44
CA GLU A 49 -0.59 14.99 2.47
C GLU A 49 0.90 14.64 2.67
N PRO A 50 1.29 14.02 3.78
CA PRO A 50 2.60 13.35 3.89
C PRO A 50 2.78 12.29 2.79
N PRO A 51 4.02 11.88 2.45
CA PRO A 51 4.24 10.78 1.53
C PRO A 51 3.58 9.49 2.02
N PHE A 52 2.82 8.85 1.13
CA PHE A 52 2.27 7.51 1.36
C PHE A 52 3.38 6.45 1.25
N ALA A 53 3.17 5.25 1.79
CA ALA A 53 4.11 4.14 1.61
C ALA A 53 4.01 3.53 0.19
N HIS A 54 2.77 3.44 -0.32
CA HIS A 54 2.45 2.87 -1.62
C HIS A 54 1.48 3.78 -2.37
N VAL A 55 1.63 3.88 -3.69
CA VAL A 55 0.67 4.56 -4.57
C VAL A 55 0.28 3.60 -5.68
N LEU A 56 -1.02 3.30 -5.77
CA LEU A 56 -1.57 2.46 -6.83
C LEU A 56 -2.23 3.33 -7.88
N VAL A 57 -1.84 3.16 -9.13
CA VAL A 57 -2.39 3.88 -10.28
C VAL A 57 -3.03 2.87 -11.23
N GLU A 58 -4.22 3.18 -11.73
CA GLU A 58 -4.87 2.36 -12.76
C GLU A 58 -4.20 2.59 -14.12
N ASP A 59 -3.90 1.50 -14.83
CA ASP A 59 -3.41 1.54 -16.21
C ASP A 59 -4.56 1.75 -17.19
N ALA A 60 -5.11 2.96 -17.18
CA ALA A 60 -6.20 3.38 -18.06
C ALA A 60 -5.70 3.99 -19.39
N GLY A 61 -4.42 3.80 -19.74
CA GLY A 61 -3.80 4.42 -20.92
C GLY A 61 -3.58 5.94 -20.80
N GLN A 62 -3.70 6.49 -19.59
CA GLN A 62 -3.44 7.89 -19.29
C GLN A 62 -1.95 8.13 -19.05
N ASP A 63 -1.49 9.37 -19.31
CA ASP A 63 -0.11 9.75 -19.03
C ASP A 63 0.14 9.82 -17.51
N ILE A 64 0.95 8.91 -17.00
CA ILE A 64 1.29 8.82 -15.57
C ILE A 64 2.34 9.86 -15.14
N ARG A 65 3.05 10.51 -16.08
CA ARG A 65 4.18 11.41 -15.77
C ARG A 65 3.80 12.58 -14.84
N PRO A 66 2.64 13.24 -14.98
CA PRO A 66 2.24 14.29 -14.04
C PRO A 66 2.08 13.78 -12.61
N THR A 67 1.47 12.61 -12.43
CA THR A 67 1.32 11.97 -11.10
C THR A 67 2.68 11.64 -10.51
N LEU A 68 3.59 11.04 -11.29
CA LEU A 68 4.95 10.73 -10.83
C LEU A 68 5.75 11.98 -10.48
N ALA A 69 5.63 13.05 -11.27
CA ALA A 69 6.30 14.33 -11.00
C ALA A 69 5.80 14.97 -9.70
N ALA A 70 4.49 14.94 -9.45
CA ALA A 70 3.91 15.44 -8.22
C ALA A 70 4.31 14.61 -7.00
N ILE A 71 4.40 13.27 -7.12
CA ILE A 71 4.93 12.39 -6.07
C ILE A 71 6.41 12.71 -5.78
N ALA A 72 7.23 12.83 -6.82
CA ALA A 72 8.66 13.07 -6.70
C ALA A 72 9.00 14.47 -6.14
N ALA A 73 8.07 15.42 -6.19
CA ALA A 73 8.24 16.75 -5.63
C ALA A 73 8.01 16.82 -4.11
N LYS A 74 7.51 15.75 -3.49
CA LYS A 74 7.24 15.69 -2.03
C LYS A 74 8.54 15.44 -1.27
N ASP A 75 8.70 16.14 -0.15
CA ASP A 75 9.76 15.84 0.81
C ASP A 75 9.47 14.54 1.58
N GLY A 76 10.51 13.77 1.90
CA GLY A 76 10.41 12.55 2.72
C GLY A 76 10.65 11.26 1.95
N PRO A 77 10.14 10.12 2.45
CA PRO A 77 10.30 8.82 1.79
C PRO A 77 9.67 8.77 0.40
N ILE A 78 10.31 8.05 -0.53
CA ILE A 78 9.78 7.83 -1.87
C ILE A 78 8.85 6.60 -1.84
N PRO A 79 7.56 6.74 -2.19
CA PRO A 79 6.64 5.60 -2.22
C PRO A 79 7.00 4.60 -3.31
N ILE A 80 6.59 3.35 -3.11
CA ILE A 80 6.51 2.39 -4.20
C ILE A 80 5.25 2.69 -5.02
N VAL A 81 5.46 3.16 -6.26
CA VAL A 81 4.36 3.42 -7.21
C VAL A 81 4.14 2.22 -8.11
N GLN A 82 2.91 1.72 -8.16
CA GLN A 82 2.52 0.60 -9.01
C GLN A 82 1.49 1.04 -10.04
N LEU A 83 1.78 0.79 -11.31
CA LEU A 83 0.80 0.86 -12.39
C LEU A 83 0.22 -0.53 -12.60
N GLY A 84 -1.10 -0.66 -12.48
CA GLY A 84 -1.80 -1.95 -12.56
C GLY A 84 -3.26 -1.80 -12.95
N GLY A 85 -3.98 -2.90 -13.06
CA GLY A 85 -5.36 -2.97 -13.55
C GLY A 85 -5.72 -4.40 -13.95
N GLU A 86 -6.73 -4.57 -14.81
CA GLU A 86 -7.19 -5.91 -15.23
C GLU A 86 -6.09 -6.75 -15.88
N THR A 87 -5.27 -6.14 -16.74
CA THR A 87 -4.22 -6.83 -17.49
C THR A 87 -2.92 -7.01 -16.69
N ARG A 88 -2.79 -6.29 -15.57
CA ARG A 88 -1.59 -6.27 -14.73
C ARG A 88 -1.97 -6.11 -13.27
N ALA A 89 -2.05 -7.22 -12.55
CA ALA A 89 -2.36 -7.21 -11.13
C ALA A 89 -1.34 -6.41 -10.31
N TYR A 90 -1.81 -5.74 -9.26
CA TYR A 90 -0.96 -5.13 -8.25
C TYR A 90 -0.19 -6.21 -7.48
N ARG A 91 1.09 -5.93 -7.20
CA ARG A 91 1.96 -6.82 -6.43
C ARG A 91 1.81 -6.53 -4.95
N THR A 92 1.03 -7.37 -4.27
CA THR A 92 0.80 -7.28 -2.82
C THR A 92 2.05 -7.62 -2.02
N ASP A 93 2.98 -8.39 -2.58
CA ASP A 93 4.27 -8.70 -1.94
C ASP A 93 5.17 -7.46 -1.79
N TRP A 94 4.92 -6.40 -2.55
CA TRP A 94 5.58 -5.10 -2.40
C TRP A 94 4.91 -4.19 -1.38
N MET A 95 3.76 -4.60 -0.83
CA MET A 95 2.92 -3.80 0.06
C MET A 95 3.09 -4.21 1.53
N PHE A 96 4.13 -4.99 1.84
CA PHE A 96 4.51 -5.36 3.19
C PHE A 96 5.82 -4.67 3.57
N GLU A 97 5.92 -4.26 4.82
CA GLU A 97 7.17 -3.80 5.42
C GLU A 97 7.93 -4.99 6.00
N GLU A 98 9.14 -5.23 5.51
CA GLU A 98 10.00 -6.29 6.02
C GLU A 98 10.71 -5.84 7.30
N VAL A 99 10.53 -6.59 8.39
CA VAL A 99 11.20 -6.33 9.68
C VAL A 99 12.06 -7.53 10.08
N ALA A 100 13.37 -7.30 10.22
CA ALA A 100 14.32 -8.32 10.67
C ALA A 100 14.71 -8.13 12.13
N ILE A 101 14.53 -9.16 12.95
CA ILE A 101 14.87 -9.14 14.38
C ILE A 101 15.91 -10.23 14.65
N SER A 102 17.09 -9.82 15.10
CA SER A 102 18.15 -10.73 15.54
C SER A 102 18.17 -10.76 17.07
N VAL A 103 17.92 -11.93 17.65
CA VAL A 103 17.84 -12.12 19.10
C VAL A 103 19.06 -12.93 19.56
N ASP A 104 19.85 -12.37 20.48
CA ASP A 104 20.86 -13.14 21.20
C ASP A 104 20.17 -14.05 22.22
N THR A 105 19.91 -15.29 21.81
CA THR A 105 19.30 -16.31 22.67
C THR A 105 20.23 -16.81 23.76
N THR A 106 21.51 -16.40 23.78
CA THR A 106 22.52 -16.79 24.77
C THR A 106 22.82 -15.71 25.80
N ALA A 107 22.16 -14.56 25.70
CA ALA A 107 22.40 -13.40 26.57
C ALA A 107 22.28 -13.71 28.07
N ALA A 108 21.48 -14.72 28.45
CA ALA A 108 21.36 -15.20 29.83
C ALA A 108 22.54 -16.09 30.30
N GLY A 109 23.57 -16.28 29.49
CA GLY A 109 24.78 -17.04 29.82
C GLY A 109 24.77 -18.52 29.44
N GLY A 110 23.81 -18.97 28.61
CA GLY A 110 23.73 -20.36 28.17
C GLY A 110 22.88 -20.54 26.93
N ASN A 111 23.15 -21.59 26.16
CA ASN A 111 22.36 -21.96 24.98
C ASN A 111 21.49 -23.18 25.31
N ALA A 112 20.20 -22.94 25.55
CA ALA A 112 19.25 -24.01 25.89
C ALA A 112 19.16 -25.08 24.79
N SER A 113 19.22 -24.69 23.51
CA SER A 113 19.19 -25.63 22.40
C SER A 113 20.40 -26.57 22.40
N LEU A 114 21.59 -26.09 22.77
CA LEU A 114 22.78 -26.94 22.92
C LEU A 114 22.69 -27.92 24.10
N MET A 115 21.95 -27.58 25.16
CA MET A 115 21.76 -28.48 26.32
C MET A 115 20.84 -29.67 26.00
N ALA A 116 20.02 -29.56 24.95
CA ALA A 116 19.08 -30.60 24.51
C ALA A 116 19.66 -31.56 23.44
N VAL A 117 20.88 -31.31 22.95
CA VAL A 117 21.58 -32.20 22.02
C VAL A 117 22.25 -33.32 22.82
N VAL A 118 21.78 -34.55 22.62
CA VAL A 118 22.32 -35.79 23.22
C VAL A 118 23.14 -36.57 22.20
#